data_AF-A0A527IE19-F1
#
_entry.id   AF-A0A527IE19-F1
#
_cell.length_a   1.000
_cell.length_b   1.000
_cell.length_c   1.000
_cell.angle_alpha   90.00
_cell.angle_beta   90.00
_cell.angle_gamma   90.00
#
_symmetry.space_group_name_H-M   'P 1'
#
loop_
_entity.id
_entity.type
_entity.pdbx_description
1 polymer ?
#
loop_
_entity_poly.entity_id
_entity_poly.type
_entity_poly.pdbx_seq_one_letter_code
_entity_poly.pdbx_strand_id
1 'polypeptide(L)'
;DLEAAGTPDLDGVRARLFAFDDLPLLTQKARVLLFDGLSTELVTLALRGTSAALAESVLSAIGARSRRMIEAELGQGSDGVPLADITAARKTIVTTTIRLSREGAFELPSTQDAA
;
A
#
# COMPACT_ATOMS: atom_id res chain seq x y z
N ASP A 1 35.20 25.41 28.92
CA ASP A 1 34.88 25.76 27.52
C ASP A 1 35.22 24.64 26.55
N LEU A 2 34.31 23.66 26.46
CA LEU A 2 34.23 22.75 25.32
C LEU A 2 32.75 22.74 24.88
N GLU A 3 32.26 23.91 24.48
CA GLU A 3 30.99 24.07 23.78
C GLU A 3 31.31 24.47 22.34
N ALA A 4 31.45 23.46 21.49
CA ALA A 4 31.45 23.62 20.04
C ALA A 4 30.65 22.47 19.43
N ALA A 5 29.40 22.36 19.87
CA ALA A 5 28.37 21.63 19.14
C ALA A 5 27.93 22.51 17.95
N GLY A 6 28.73 22.52 16.88
CA GLY A 6 28.28 22.96 15.55
C GLY A 6 27.63 21.77 14.85
N THR A 7 26.30 21.65 14.86
CA THR A 7 25.36 22.04 13.79
C THR A 7 25.59 21.36 12.43
N PRO A 8 24.54 21.07 11.63
CA PRO A 8 23.11 20.96 11.92
C PRO A 8 22.47 19.70 11.32
N ASP A 9 21.20 19.51 11.67
CA ASP A 9 20.17 18.85 10.88
C ASP A 9 20.17 17.33 10.69
N LEU A 10 19.17 16.71 11.32
CA LEU A 10 18.59 15.46 10.87
C LEU A 10 17.71 15.69 9.61
N ASP A 11 17.99 16.72 8.80
CA ASP A 11 17.61 16.86 7.39
C ASP A 11 18.37 15.90 6.46
N GLY A 12 18.92 14.82 7.01
CA GLY A 12 19.15 13.60 6.27
C GLY A 12 17.82 12.94 5.92
N VAL A 13 17.01 13.63 5.09
CA VAL A 13 15.74 13.17 4.53
C VAL A 13 16.02 11.87 3.79
N ARG A 14 15.93 10.76 4.50
CA ARG A 14 15.76 9.46 3.88
C ARG A 14 14.35 9.52 3.29
N ALA A 15 14.25 9.86 2.00
CA ALA A 15 12.99 9.88 1.28
C ALA A 15 12.21 8.61 1.66
N ARG A 16 11.08 8.77 2.36
CA ARG A 16 10.28 7.63 2.80
C ARG A 16 9.71 7.01 1.53
N LEU A 17 10.16 5.81 1.20
CA LEU A 17 9.61 5.04 0.09
C LEU A 17 8.15 4.69 0.43
N PHE A 18 7.28 4.78 -0.58
CA PHE A 18 5.90 4.36 -0.48
C PHE A 18 5.80 2.91 0.03
N ALA A 19 5.04 2.71 1.10
CA ALA A 19 4.80 1.41 1.72
C ALA A 19 3.36 0.92 1.47
N PHE A 20 3.10 -0.35 1.78
CA PHE A 20 1.77 -0.94 1.60
C PHE A 20 0.70 -0.22 2.43
N ASP A 21 1.06 0.20 3.65
CA ASP A 21 0.16 0.92 4.54
C ASP A 21 -0.13 2.36 4.08
N ASP A 22 0.58 2.87 3.07
CA ASP A 22 0.37 4.19 2.48
C ASP A 22 -0.70 4.16 1.35
N LEU A 23 -1.25 3.00 0.99
CA LEU A 23 -2.34 2.87 0.00
C LEU A 23 -3.56 3.80 0.25
N PRO A 24 -4.00 4.06 1.50
CA PRO A 24 -5.09 5.00 1.76
C PRO A 24 -4.78 6.43 1.33
N LEU A 25 -3.50 6.82 1.27
CA LEU A 25 -3.06 8.16 0.87
C LEU A 25 -3.17 8.39 -0.64
N LEU A 26 -3.29 7.33 -1.44
CA LEU A 26 -3.57 7.46 -2.87
C LEU A 26 -4.97 8.05 -3.08
N THR A 27 -5.14 8.80 -4.17
CA THR A 27 -6.48 9.19 -4.60
C THR A 27 -7.31 7.94 -4.95
N GLN A 28 -8.64 8.05 -4.85
CA GLN A 28 -9.53 6.96 -5.26
C GLN A 28 -9.26 6.51 -6.70
N LYS A 29 -9.04 7.45 -7.62
CA LYS A 29 -8.73 7.17 -9.03
C LYS A 29 -7.43 6.38 -9.18
N ALA A 30 -6.38 6.73 -8.43
CA ALA A 30 -5.11 6.00 -8.46
C ALA A 30 -5.25 4.57 -7.93
N ARG A 31 -6.03 4.37 -6.85
CA ARG A 31 -6.32 3.02 -6.35
C ARG A 31 -7.09 2.18 -7.37
N VAL A 32 -8.12 2.74 -8.02
CA VAL A 32 -8.87 2.03 -9.06
C VAL A 32 -7.93 1.60 -10.19
N LEU A 33 -7.12 2.54 -10.71
CA LEU A 33 -6.16 2.24 -11.77
C LEU A 33 -5.14 1.15 -11.38
N LEU A 34 -4.66 1.17 -10.14
CA LEU A 34 -3.76 0.15 -9.60
C LEU A 34 -4.44 -1.22 -9.56
N PHE A 35 -5.61 -1.32 -8.93
CA PHE A 35 -6.26 -2.60 -8.65
C PHE A 35 -6.97 -3.21 -9.85
N ASP A 36 -7.35 -2.43 -10.86
CA ASP A 36 -7.87 -2.93 -12.14
C ASP A 36 -6.85 -3.81 -12.88
N GLY A 37 -5.54 -3.61 -12.64
CA GLY A 37 -4.45 -4.37 -13.23
C GLY A 37 -3.96 -5.57 -12.41
N LEU A 38 -4.55 -5.86 -11.26
CA LEU A 38 -4.07 -6.90 -10.33
C LEU A 38 -5.08 -8.06 -10.23
N SER A 39 -4.56 -9.27 -9.98
CA SER A 39 -5.43 -10.44 -9.79
C SER A 39 -6.12 -10.40 -8.43
N THR A 40 -7.36 -10.90 -8.39
CA THR A 40 -8.13 -11.06 -7.15
C THR A 40 -7.35 -11.84 -6.09
N GLU A 41 -6.68 -12.93 -6.49
CA GLU A 41 -5.87 -13.77 -5.59
C GLU A 41 -4.73 -12.99 -4.92
N LEU A 42 -4.01 -12.16 -5.68
CA LEU A 42 -2.92 -11.34 -5.16
C LEU A 42 -3.45 -10.32 -4.15
N VAL A 43 -4.57 -9.68 -4.46
CA VAL A 43 -5.20 -8.69 -3.58
C VAL A 43 -5.71 -9.36 -2.30
N THR A 44 -6.42 -10.49 -2.41
CA THR A 44 -6.88 -11.25 -1.24
C THR A 44 -5.71 -11.61 -0.35
N LEU A 45 -4.63 -12.17 -0.91
CA LEU A 45 -3.44 -12.57 -0.15
C LEU A 45 -2.80 -11.38 0.58
N ALA A 46 -2.68 -10.23 -0.07
CA ALA A 46 -2.10 -9.03 0.52
C ALA A 46 -2.94 -8.42 1.65
N LEU A 47 -4.27 -8.53 1.56
CA LEU A 47 -5.23 -8.00 2.55
C LEU A 47 -5.37 -8.86 3.81
N ARG A 48 -4.82 -10.08 3.82
CA ARG A 48 -4.84 -10.91 5.03
C ARG A 48 -4.08 -10.22 6.16
N GLY A 49 -4.71 -10.11 7.32
CA GLY A 49 -4.14 -9.49 8.52
C GLY A 49 -3.96 -7.97 8.44
N THR A 50 -4.61 -7.27 7.51
CA THR A 50 -4.65 -5.80 7.51
C THR A 50 -5.73 -5.28 8.45
N SER A 51 -5.63 -4.01 8.84
CA SER A 51 -6.73 -3.33 9.53
C SER A 51 -7.96 -3.22 8.62
N ALA A 52 -9.15 -3.14 9.21
CA ALA A 52 -10.39 -2.97 8.46
C ALA A 52 -10.39 -1.67 7.62
N ALA A 53 -9.78 -0.60 8.15
CA ALA A 53 -9.65 0.67 7.43
C ALA A 53 -8.76 0.54 6.17
N LEU A 54 -7.63 -0.15 6.28
CA LEU A 54 -6.75 -0.39 5.13
C LEU A 54 -7.44 -1.29 4.11
N ALA A 55 -8.08 -2.36 4.56
CA ALA A 55 -8.86 -3.25 3.69
C ALA A 55 -9.94 -2.48 2.92
N GLU A 56 -10.73 -1.63 3.60
CA GLU A 56 -11.79 -0.87 2.93
C GLU A 56 -11.25 0.18 1.95
N SER A 57 -10.10 0.79 2.23
CA SER A 57 -9.45 1.70 1.28
C SER A 57 -9.14 0.99 -0.05
N VAL A 58 -8.75 -0.28 0.00
CA VAL A 58 -8.49 -1.12 -1.17
C VAL A 58 -9.79 -1.61 -1.81
N LEU A 59 -10.69 -2.20 -1.03
CA LEU A 59 -11.94 -2.80 -1.53
C LEU A 59 -12.88 -1.78 -2.17
N SER A 60 -12.88 -0.53 -1.69
CA SER A 60 -13.66 0.56 -2.30
C SER A 60 -13.21 0.91 -3.72
N ALA A 61 -12.00 0.51 -4.12
CA ALA A 61 -11.45 0.72 -5.46
C ALA A 61 -11.61 -0.51 -6.38
N ILE A 62 -12.28 -1.56 -5.91
CA ILE A 62 -12.46 -2.82 -6.65
C ILE A 62 -13.92 -2.94 -7.11
N GLY A 63 -14.11 -3.42 -8.35
CA GLY A 63 -15.44 -3.68 -8.89
C GLY A 63 -16.26 -4.64 -8.02
N ALA A 64 -17.56 -4.40 -7.92
CA ALA A 64 -18.46 -5.07 -6.96
C ALA A 64 -18.46 -6.60 -7.03
N ARG A 65 -18.17 -7.21 -8.18
CA ARG A 65 -18.06 -8.67 -8.31
C ARG A 65 -16.80 -9.18 -7.60
N SER A 66 -15.63 -8.67 -7.97
CA SER A 66 -14.35 -9.08 -7.40
C SER A 66 -14.28 -8.74 -5.91
N ARG A 67 -14.81 -7.60 -5.49
CA ARG A 67 -14.93 -7.22 -4.07
C ARG A 67 -15.62 -8.31 -3.24
N ARG A 68 -16.79 -8.79 -3.68
CA ARG A 68 -17.53 -9.86 -2.98
C ARG A 68 -16.75 -11.17 -2.91
N MET A 69 -15.97 -11.50 -3.94
CA MET A 69 -15.11 -12.69 -3.93
C MET A 69 -14.01 -12.55 -2.88
N ILE A 70 -13.32 -11.40 -2.85
CA ILE A 70 -12.26 -11.11 -1.88
C ILE A 70 -12.83 -11.14 -0.45
N GLU A 71 -13.95 -10.48 -0.20
CA GLU A 71 -14.59 -10.44 1.12
C GLU A 71 -14.99 -11.85 1.60
N ALA A 72 -15.53 -12.70 0.71
CA ALA A 72 -15.86 -14.08 1.03
C ALA A 72 -14.63 -14.91 1.41
N GLU A 73 -13.52 -14.75 0.68
CA GLU A 73 -12.25 -15.45 0.93
C GLU A 73 -11.54 -14.96 2.20
N LEU A 74 -11.58 -13.65 2.48
CA LEU A 74 -11.05 -13.09 3.73
C LEU A 74 -11.85 -13.59 4.94
N GLY A 75 -13.16 -13.78 4.78
CA GLY A 75 -14.05 -14.34 5.81
C GLY A 75 -13.74 -15.79 6.20
N GLN A 76 -13.01 -16.55 5.35
CA GLN A 76 -12.59 -17.92 5.68
C GLN A 76 -11.39 -17.97 6.66
N GLY A 77 -10.85 -16.82 7.05
CA GLY A 77 -9.65 -16.74 7.89
C GLY A 77 -8.36 -16.97 7.08
N SER A 78 -7.21 -16.79 7.74
CA SER A 78 -5.87 -16.87 7.14
C SER A 78 -5.08 -18.09 7.59
N ASP A 79 -5.75 -19.09 8.15
CA ASP A 79 -5.11 -20.30 8.67
C ASP A 79 -4.36 -21.04 7.55
N GLY A 80 -3.11 -21.39 7.82
CA GLY A 80 -2.24 -22.09 6.85
C GLY A 80 -1.64 -21.19 5.76
N VAL A 81 -1.92 -19.89 5.73
CA VAL A 81 -1.28 -18.97 4.78
C VAL A 81 0.06 -18.48 5.33
N PRO A 82 1.20 -18.73 4.64
CA PRO A 82 2.50 -18.27 5.10
C PRO A 82 2.61 -16.74 5.13
N LEU A 83 3.14 -16.19 6.23
CA LEU A 83 3.39 -14.73 6.35
C LEU A 83 4.34 -14.20 5.27
N ALA A 84 5.27 -15.04 4.80
CA ALA A 84 6.17 -14.73 3.71
C ALA A 84 5.41 -14.42 2.41
N ASP A 85 4.36 -15.19 2.11
CA ASP A 85 3.54 -15.02 0.90
C ASP A 85 2.69 -13.75 0.98
N ILE A 86 2.11 -13.46 2.15
CA ILE A 86 1.40 -12.20 2.41
C ILE A 86 2.35 -11.01 2.20
N THR A 87 3.56 -11.09 2.75
CA THR A 87 4.58 -10.03 2.63
C THR A 87 5.03 -9.86 1.18
N ALA A 88 5.22 -10.95 0.44
CA ALA A 88 5.54 -10.94 -0.98
C ALA A 88 4.41 -10.29 -1.80
N ALA A 89 3.16 -10.63 -1.53
CA ALA A 89 1.99 -10.04 -2.19
C ALA A 89 1.92 -8.52 -1.97
N ARG A 90 2.09 -8.07 -0.72
CA ARG A 90 2.16 -6.63 -0.38
C ARG A 90 3.29 -5.92 -1.10
N LYS A 91 4.48 -6.54 -1.18
CA LYS A 91 5.63 -6.00 -1.92
C LYS A 91 5.35 -5.88 -3.42
N THR A 92 4.67 -6.86 -4.02
CA THR A 92 4.27 -6.81 -5.43
C THR A 92 3.34 -5.64 -5.70
N ILE A 93 2.35 -5.40 -4.82
CA ILE A 93 1.44 -4.25 -4.94
C ILE A 93 2.24 -2.95 -4.86
N VAL A 94 3.07 -2.77 -3.83
CA VAL A 94 3.92 -1.56 -3.67
C VAL A 94 4.81 -1.32 -4.88
N THR A 95 5.47 -2.36 -5.39
CA THR A 95 6.35 -2.27 -6.56
C THR A 95 5.55 -1.86 -7.80
N THR A 96 4.34 -2.37 -7.96
CA THR A 96 3.43 -1.99 -9.06
C THR A 96 2.98 -0.55 -8.93
N THR A 97 2.62 -0.10 -7.73
CA THR A 97 2.25 1.29 -7.44
C THR A 97 3.37 2.27 -7.80
N ILE A 98 4.60 1.97 -7.37
CA ILE A 98 5.78 2.79 -7.68
C ILE A 98 6.05 2.81 -9.19
N ARG A 99 5.94 1.66 -9.86
CA ARG A 99 6.13 1.55 -11.31
C ARG A 99 5.12 2.41 -12.06
N LEU A 100 3.82 2.28 -11.76
CA LEU A 100 2.76 3.07 -12.40
C LEU A 100 2.96 4.57 -12.19
N SER A 101 3.40 4.99 -11.01
CA SER A 101 3.69 6.40 -10.78
C SER A 101 4.88 6.89 -11.61
N ARG A 102 5.97 6.12 -11.70
CA ARG A 102 7.12 6.44 -12.56
C ARG A 102 6.77 6.51 -14.04
N GLU A 103 5.76 5.75 -14.47
CA GLU A 103 5.21 5.77 -15.83
C GLU A 103 4.26 6.97 -16.05
N GLY A 104 4.02 7.81 -15.04
CA GLY A 104 3.15 8.98 -15.12
C GLY A 104 1.66 8.68 -14.99
N ALA A 105 1.29 7.47 -14.52
CA ALA A 105 -0.11 7.08 -14.38
C ALA A 105 -0.83 7.85 -13.25
N PHE A 106 -0.10 8.18 -12.18
CA PHE A 106 -0.52 9.04 -11.08
C PHE A 106 0.69 9.47 -10.23
N GLU A 107 0.53 10.53 -9.45
CA GLU A 107 1.53 10.96 -8.48
C GLU A 107 1.45 10.12 -7.20
N LEU A 108 2.60 9.76 -6.63
CA LEU A 108 2.64 9.24 -5.27
C LEU A 108 2.47 10.40 -4.28
N PRO A 109 1.83 10.14 -3.12
CA PRO A 109 1.79 11.11 -2.05
C PRO A 109 3.22 11.46 -1.65
N SER A 110 3.54 12.75 -1.64
CA SER A 110 4.80 13.19 -1.07
C SER A 110 4.75 12.89 0.44
N THR A 111 5.89 12.58 1.06
CA THR A 111 5.96 12.35 2.52
C THR A 111 5.47 13.56 3.34
N GLN A 112 5.18 14.69 2.69
CA GLN A 112 4.76 15.95 3.31
C GLN A 112 3.24 16.22 3.28
N ASP A 113 2.44 15.44 2.53
CA ASP A 113 0.99 15.72 2.38
C ASP A 113 0.10 15.08 3.46
N ALA A 114 0.68 14.42 4.46
CA ALA A 114 -0.05 13.99 5.66
C ALA A 114 -0.01 15.10 6.73
N ALA A 115 -0.69 16.21 6.45
CA ALA A 115 -0.92 17.31 7.40
C ALA A 115 -2.28 17.15 8.10
#